data_AF-V5TTB4-F1
#
_entry.id   AF-V5TTB4-F1
#
_cell.length_a   1.000
_cell.length_b   1.000
_cell.length_c   1.000
_cell.angle_alpha   90.00
_cell.angle_beta   90.00
_cell.angle_gamma   90.00
#
_symmetry.space_group_name_H-M   'P 1'
#
loop_
_entity.id
_entity.type
_entity.pdbx_description
1 polymer ?
#
loop_
_entity_poly.entity_id
_entity_poly.type
_entity_poly.pdbx_seq_one_letter_code
_entity_poly.pdbx_strand_id
1 'polypeptide(L)' 'MKLRELVSNYLPDAVVAAIIFTLYNTYTSDIAGPLAIGTNFIFYVVVIFIGFVVITPILNRIFDRSTT' A
#
# COMPACT_ATOMS: atom_id res chain seq x y z
N MET A 1 -3.34 17.85 2.74
CA MET A 1 -2.37 17.40 1.72
C MET A 1 -3.04 17.46 0.36
N LYS A 2 -2.34 17.95 -0.66
CA LYS A 2 -2.86 17.88 -2.04
C LYS A 2 -2.80 16.43 -2.51
N LEU A 3 -3.75 15.99 -3.34
CA LEU A 3 -3.77 14.61 -3.86
C LEU A 3 -2.43 14.21 -4.49
N ARG A 4 -1.78 15.14 -5.20
CA ARG A 4 -0.46 14.95 -5.79
C ARG A 4 0.63 14.61 -4.77
N GLU A 5 0.59 15.22 -3.59
CA GLU A 5 1.57 14.93 -2.52
C GLU A 5 1.32 13.55 -1.91
N LEU A 6 0.06 13.17 -1.71
CA LEU A 6 -0.29 11.82 -1.23
C LEU A 6 0.21 10.76 -2.21
N VAL A 7 -0.05 10.95 -3.50
CA VAL A 7 0.41 10.05 -4.55
C VAL A 7 1.94 9.98 -4.56
N SER A 8 2.63 11.13 -4.56
CA SER A 8 4.09 11.16 -4.60
C SER A 8 4.74 10.51 -3.37
N ASN A 9 4.12 10.64 -2.18
CA ASN A 9 4.70 10.16 -0.94
C ASN A 9 4.39 8.69 -0.65
N TYR A 10 3.22 8.18 -1.04
CA TYR A 10 2.76 6.85 -0.61
C TYR A 10 2.58 5.85 -1.75
N LEU A 11 2.42 6.31 -3.01
CA LEU A 11 2.23 5.39 -4.13
C LEU A 11 3.46 4.51 -4.39
N PRO A 12 4.71 5.03 -4.38
CA PRO A 12 5.90 4.20 -4.58
C PRO A 12 6.02 3.08 -3.54
N ASP A 13 5.81 3.42 -2.26
CA ASP A 13 5.89 2.44 -1.16
C ASP A 13 4.77 1.41 -1.24
N ALA A 14 3.55 1.83 -1.60
CA ALA A 14 2.44 0.92 -1.84
C ALA A 14 2.69 -0.05 -3.01
N VAL A 15 3.33 0.43 -4.08
CA VAL A 15 3.74 -0.41 -5.22
C VAL A 15 4.75 -1.46 -4.79
N VAL A 16 5.80 -1.07 -4.06
CA VAL A 16 6.82 -2.01 -3.56
C VAL A 16 6.19 -3.07 -2.66
N ALA A 17 5.34 -2.68 -1.71
CA ALA A 17 4.65 -3.61 -0.84
C ALA A 17 3.71 -4.55 -1.63
N ALA A 18 2.96 -4.02 -2.60
CA ALA A 18 2.07 -4.81 -3.44
C ALA A 18 2.84 -5.84 -4.30
N ILE A 19 4.06 -5.52 -4.76
CA ILE A 19 4.92 -6.49 -5.46
C ILE A 19 5.22 -7.68 -4.53
N ILE A 20 5.63 -7.41 -3.28
CA ILE A 20 5.96 -8.45 -2.30
C ILE A 20 4.74 -9.35 -2.04
N PHE A 21 3.58 -8.76 -1.77
CA PHE A 21 2.34 -9.52 -1.53
C PHE A 21 1.89 -10.32 -2.76
N THR A 22 2.04 -9.75 -3.96
CA THR A 22 1.66 -10.44 -5.19
C THR A 22 2.56 -11.63 -5.45
N LEU A 23 3.87 -11.48 -5.28
CA LEU A 23 4.83 -12.59 -5.41
C LEU A 23 4.57 -13.68 -4.37
N TYR A 24 4.37 -13.29 -3.11
CA TYR A 24 4.06 -14.23 -2.03
C TYR A 24 2.80 -15.04 -2.33
N ASN A 25 1.72 -14.37 -2.74
CA ASN A 25 0.46 -15.05 -3.04
C ASN A 25 0.53 -15.88 -4.31
N THR A 26 1.27 -15.45 -5.33
CA THR A 26 1.49 -16.25 -6.55
C THR A 26 2.30 -17.52 -6.23
N TYR A 27 3.21 -17.45 -5.25
CA TYR A 27 4.02 -18.60 -4.83
C TYR A 27 3.25 -19.57 -3.92
N THR A 28 2.43 -19.06 -3.00
CA THR A 28 1.75 -19.85 -1.96
C THR A 28 0.33 -20.27 -2.33
N SER A 29 -0.31 -19.54 -3.24
CA SER A 29 -1.66 -19.80 -3.72
C SER A 29 -1.58 -20.31 -5.15
N ASP A 30 -2.53 -21.15 -5.56
CA ASP A 30 -2.62 -21.68 -6.94
C ASP A 30 -3.11 -20.62 -7.96
N ILE A 31 -2.75 -19.35 -7.74
CA ILE A 31 -3.09 -18.21 -8.59
C ILE A 31 -2.11 -18.18 -9.76
N ALA A 32 -2.40 -18.97 -10.79
CA ALA A 32 -1.50 -19.14 -11.94
C ALA A 32 -1.84 -18.24 -13.15
N GLY A 33 -2.99 -17.56 -13.14
CA GLY A 33 -3.46 -16.77 -14.29
C GLY A 33 -2.85 -15.35 -14.33
N PRO A 34 -2.22 -14.91 -15.44
CA PRO A 34 -1.66 -13.56 -15.56
C PRO A 34 -2.67 -12.43 -15.28
N LEU A 35 -3.94 -12.64 -15.67
CA LEU A 35 -5.05 -11.72 -15.39
C LEU A 35 -5.38 -11.63 -13.89
N ALA A 36 -5.39 -12.78 -13.20
CA ALA A 36 -5.64 -12.83 -11.76
C ALA A 36 -4.49 -12.18 -10.98
N ILE A 37 -3.24 -12.40 -11.41
CA ILE A 37 -2.05 -11.76 -10.83
C ILE A 37 -2.14 -10.24 -10.98
N GLY A 38 -2.44 -9.73 -12.18
CA GLY A 38 -2.54 -8.29 -12.44
C GLY A 38 -3.65 -7.60 -11.65
N THR A 39 -4.83 -8.23 -11.57
CA THR A 39 -5.96 -7.68 -10.80
C THR A 39 -5.67 -7.67 -9.30
N ASN A 40 -5.09 -8.74 -8.75
CA ASN A 40 -4.68 -8.80 -7.36
C ASN A 40 -3.60 -7.77 -7.04
N PHE A 41 -2.63 -7.58 -7.93
CA PHE A 41 -1.59 -6.56 -7.76
C PHE A 41 -2.20 -5.16 -7.63
N ILE A 42 -3.08 -4.77 -8.56
CA ILE A 42 -3.74 -3.45 -8.52
C ILE A 42 -4.57 -3.31 -7.23
N PHE A 43 -5.27 -4.38 -6.83
CA PHE A 43 -6.04 -4.38 -5.59
C PHE A 43 -5.13 -4.14 -4.37
N TYR A 44 -3.99 -4.84 -4.28
CA TYR A 44 -3.02 -4.62 -3.20
C TYR A 44 -2.47 -3.19 -3.21
N VAL A 45 -2.10 -2.64 -4.37
CA VAL A 45 -1.62 -1.24 -4.46
C VAL A 45 -2.66 -0.28 -3.89
N VAL A 46 -3.93 -0.41 -4.29
CA VAL A 46 -5.01 0.49 -3.84
C VAL A 46 -5.22 0.37 -2.33
N VAL A 47 -5.34 -0.85 -1.80
CA VAL A 47 -5.60 -1.07 -0.37
C VAL A 47 -4.44 -0.57 0.48
N ILE A 48 -3.19 -0.88 0.11
CA ILE A 48 -2.01 -0.45 0.86
C ILE A 48 -1.85 1.08 0.80
N PHE A 49 -2.07 1.69 -0.37
CA PHE A 49 -2.04 3.14 -0.53
C PHE A 49 -3.06 3.83 0.37
N ILE A 50 -4.31 3.34 0.40
CA ILE A 50 -5.35 3.84 1.31
C ILE A 50 -4.89 3.69 2.77
N GLY A 51 -4.30 2.54 3.12
CA GLY A 51 -3.74 2.29 4.44
C GLY A 51 -2.72 3.35 4.85
N PHE A 52 -1.75 3.67 4.00
CA PHE A 52 -0.77 4.73 4.27
C PHE A 52 -1.42 6.11 4.43
N VAL A 53 -2.31 6.48 3.51
CA VAL A 53 -3.00 7.79 3.54
C VAL A 53 -3.81 7.97 4.84
N VAL A 54 -4.43 6.92 5.34
CA VAL A 54 -5.25 6.97 6.57
C VAL A 54 -4.40 6.89 7.83
N ILE A 55 -3.38 6.03 7.86
CA ILE A 55 -2.58 5.76 9.06
C ILE A 55 -1.58 6.89 9.34
N THR A 56 -0.92 7.46 8.33
CA THR A 56 0.09 8.50 8.54
C THR A 56 -0.38 9.70 9.37
N PRO A 57 -1.54 10.35 9.10
CA PRO A 57 -1.99 11.46 9.92
C PRO A 57 -2.34 11.05 11.35
N ILE A 58 -2.76 9.80 11.57
CA ILE A 58 -3.03 9.27 12.92
C ILE A 58 -1.71 9.11 13.68
N LEU A 59 -0.71 8.48 13.06
CA LEU A 59 0.61 8.30 13.65
C LEU A 59 1.26 9.65 13.99
N ASN A 60 1.24 10.61 13.06
CA ASN A 60 1.81 11.93 13.30
C ASN A 60 1.20 12.61 14.54
N ARG A 61 -0.12 12.53 14.73
CA ARG A 61 -0.79 13.08 15.92
C ARG A 61 -0.41 12.36 17.21
N ILE A 62 -0.19 11.05 17.16
CA ILE A 62 0.21 10.27 18.33
C ILE A 62 1.65 10.64 18.73
N PHE A 63 2.57 10.69 17.75
CA PHE A 63 3.96 11.03 18.00
C PHE A 63 4.15 12.48 18.45
N ASP A 64 3.42 13.45 17.87
CA ASP A 64 3.45 14.85 18.31
C ASP A 64 2.95 15.03 19.75
N ARG A 65 2.02 14.19 20.20
CA ARG A 65 1.55 14.20 21.60
C ARG A 65 2.51 13.53 22.58
N SER A 66 3.38 12.64 22.10
CA SER A 66 4.31 11.90 22.97
C SER A 66 5.56 12.71 23.33
N THR A 67 5.85 13.76 22.58
CA THR A 67 7.01 14.65 22.77
C THR A 67 6.71 15.89 23.63
N THR A 68 5.48 16.03 24.15
CA THR A 68 5.06 17.10 25.08
C THR A 68 4.68 16.48 26.43
#